data_AF-A0A2E6XNX2-F1
#
_entry.id   AF-A0A2E6XNX2-F1
#
_cell.length_a   1.000
_cell.length_b   1.000
_cell.length_c   1.000
_cell.angle_alpha   90.00
_cell.angle_beta   90.00
_cell.angle_gamma   90.00
#
_symmetry.space_group_name_H-M   'P 1'
#
loop_
_entity.id
_entity.type
_entity.pdbx_description
1 polymer ?
#
loop_
_entity_poly.entity_id
_entity_poly.type
_entity_poly.pdbx_seq_one_letter_code
_entity_poly.pdbx_strand_id
1 'polypeptide(L)' 'MIYNFIYLLSIVCWIGSIIFFSFIVAPIIFKTLDREKAGEVVGKIFPLYYN' A
#
# COMPACT_ATOMS: atom_id res chain seq x y z
N MET A 1 -16.29 -25.17 -0.86
CA MET A 1 -16.83 -23.93 -1.46
C MET A 1 -16.46 -22.69 -0.64
N ILE A 2 -16.72 -22.66 0.67
CA ILE A 2 -16.44 -21.49 1.55
C ILE A 2 -14.93 -21.14 1.65
N TYR A 3 -14.05 -22.14 1.70
CA TYR A 3 -12.59 -21.92 1.78
C TYR A 3 -12.04 -21.17 0.57
N ASN A 4 -12.55 -21.48 -0.62
CA ASN A 4 -12.12 -20.80 -1.85
C ASN A 4 -12.57 -19.33 -1.85
N PHE A 5 -13.76 -19.06 -1.31
CA PHE A 5 -14.27 -17.70 -1.17
C PHE A 5 -13.41 -16.87 -0.20
N ILE A 6 -13.06 -17.41 0.97
CA ILE A 6 -12.18 -16.74 1.94
C ILE A 6 -10.79 -16.54 1.34
N TYR A 7 -10.26 -17.54 0.63
CA TYR A 7 -8.96 -17.44 -0.05
C TYR A 7 -8.94 -16.33 -1.10
N LEU A 8 -9.97 -16.24 -1.96
CA LEU A 8 -10.13 -15.17 -2.94
C LEU A 8 -10.26 -13.80 -2.25
N LEU A 9 -11.03 -13.71 -1.17
CA LEU A 9 -11.19 -12.47 -0.41
C LEU A 9 -9.86 -12.00 0.19
N SER A 10 -9.10 -12.91 0.81
CA SER A 10 -7.76 -12.61 1.36
C SER A 10 -6.80 -12.11 0.29
N ILE A 11 -6.80 -12.73 -0.90
CA ILE A 11 -5.98 -12.29 -2.03
C ILE A 11 -6.39 -10.90 -2.51
N VAL A 12 -7.70 -10.65 -2.66
CA VAL A 12 -8.21 -9.34 -3.10
C VAL A 12 -7.89 -8.26 -2.07
N CYS A 13 -8.03 -8.55 -0.77
CA CYS A 13 -7.63 -7.61 0.29
C CYS A 13 -6.12 -7.36 0.28
N TRP A 14 -5.30 -8.40 0.10
CA TRP A 14 -3.85 -8.27 0.04
C TRP A 14 -3.40 -7.43 -1.17
N ILE A 15 -3.84 -7.80 -2.37
CA ILE A 15 -3.53 -7.06 -3.61
C ILE A 15 -4.13 -5.65 -3.57
N GLY A 16 -5.37 -5.51 -3.09
CA GLY A 16 -6.04 -4.23 -2.94
C GLY A 16 -5.28 -3.28 -2.02
N SER A 17 -4.72 -3.78 -0.91
CA SER A 17 -3.85 -2.99 -0.04
C SER A 17 -2.58 -2.52 -0.76
N ILE A 18 -1.90 -3.40 -1.50
CA ILE A 18 -0.70 -3.05 -2.26
C ILE A 18 -1.01 -1.94 -3.28
N ILE A 19 -2.10 -2.08 -4.04
CA ILE A 19 -2.53 -1.10 -5.03
C ILE A 19 -2.90 0.23 -4.36
N PHE A 20 -3.65 0.18 -3.25
CA PHE A 20 -4.06 1.37 -2.51
C PHE A 20 -2.84 2.16 -2.00
N PHE A 21 -1.85 1.46 -1.44
CA PHE A 21 -0.64 2.12 -0.97
C PHE A 21 0.21 2.71 -2.10
N SER A 22 0.37 1.99 -3.22
CA SER A 22 1.13 2.48 -4.38
C SER A 22 0.46 3.65 -5.11
N PHE A 23 -0.85 3.57 -5.37
CA PHE A 23 -1.55 4.49 -6.27
C PHE A 23 -2.40 5.53 -5.57
N ILE A 24 -2.67 5.40 -4.27
CA ILE A 24 -3.47 6.36 -3.50
C ILE A 24 -2.61 6.99 -2.41
N VAL A 25 -2.01 6.19 -1.54
CA VAL A 25 -1.24 6.72 -0.39
C VAL A 25 -0.01 7.51 -0.84
N ALA A 26 0.83 6.94 -1.72
CA ALA A 26 1.99 7.65 -2.24
C ALA A 26 1.63 9.00 -2.89
N PRO A 27 0.73 9.09 -3.89
CA PRO A 27 0.40 10.39 -4.49
C PRO A 27 -0.31 11.35 -3.53
N ILE A 28 -1.10 10.87 -2.56
CA ILE A 28 -1.66 11.74 -1.51
C ILE A 28 -0.54 12.35 -0.67
N ILE A 29 0.42 11.55 -0.20
CA ILE A 29 1.55 12.02 0.62
C ILE A 29 2.35 13.07 -0.16
N PHE A 30 2.69 12.78 -1.42
CA PHE A 30 3.40 13.72 -2.30
C PHE A 30 2.59 14.98 -2.64
N LYS A 31 1.25 14.94 -2.55
CA LYS A 31 0.38 16.10 -2.74
C LYS A 31 0.22 16.94 -1.46
N THR A 32 0.22 16.32 -0.30
CA THR A 32 0.01 16.99 1.00
C THR A 32 1.30 17.51 1.63
N LEU A 33 2.43 16.89 1.31
CA LEU A 33 3.70 17.12 1.97
C LEU A 33 4.75 17.56 0.96
N ASP A 34 5.72 18.36 1.41
CA ASP A 34 6.85 18.78 0.59
C ASP A 34 7.63 17.55 0.11
N ARG A 35 8.19 17.64 -1.09
CA ARG A 35 8.70 16.48 -1.86
C ARG A 35 9.79 15.72 -1.10
N GLU A 36 10.61 16.44 -0.33
CA GLU A 36 11.64 15.87 0.54
C GLU A 36 11.05 15.04 1.68
N LYS A 37 10.06 15.58 2.39
CA LYS A 37 9.41 14.89 3.51
C LYS A 37 8.56 13.71 3.03
N ALA A 38 7.90 13.86 1.88
CA ALA A 38 7.13 12.78 1.27
C ALA A 38 8.02 11.59 0.91
N GLY A 39 9.21 11.85 0.35
CA GLY A 39 10.22 10.83 0.07
C GLY A 39 10.73 10.11 1.33
N GLU A 40 10.94 10.85 2.43
CA GLU A 40 11.37 10.25 3.71
C GLU A 40 10.30 9.31 4.31
N VAL A 41 9.03 9.73 4.27
CA VAL A 41 7.91 8.93 4.78
C VAL A 41 7.72 7.67 3.95
N VAL A 42 7.71 7.79 2.62
CA VAL A 42 7.60 6.65 1.72
C VAL A 42 8.80 5.72 1.87
N GLY A 43 10.01 6.25 1.98
CA GLY A 43 11.24 5.49 2.20
C GLY A 43 11.30 4.72 3.53
N LYS A 44 10.59 5.18 4.57
CA LYS A 44 10.41 4.44 5.85
C LYS A 44 9.32 3.37 5.77
N ILE A 45 8.28 3.60 4.96
CA ILE A 45 7.17 2.64 4.79
C ILE A 45 7.55 1.49 3.87
N PHE A 46 8.33 1.75 2.82
CA PHE A 46 8.77 0.74 1.85
C PHE A 46 9.48 -0.50 2.45
N PRO A 47 10.44 -0.37 3.40
CA PRO A 47 11.12 -1.53 3.98
C PRO A 47 10.20 -2.41 4.84
N LEU A 48 9.07 -1.90 5.33
CA LEU A 48 8.05 -2.71 6.04
C LEU A 48 7.23 -3.60 5.10
N TYR A 49 7.23 -3.32 3.78
CA TYR A 49 6.47 -4.09 2.79
C TYR A 49 7.27 -5.22 2.13
N TYR A 50 8.61 -5.16 2.17
CA TYR A 50 9.50 -6.02 1.39
C TYR A 50 10.50 -6.86 2.22
N ASN A 51 10.43 -6.78 3.55
CA ASN A 51 11.31 -7.51 4.45
C ASN A 51 10.58 -8.69 5.11
#